data_AF-I2Q1B6-F1
#
_entry.id   AF-I2Q1B6-F1
#
_cell.length_a   1.000
_cell.length_b   1.000
_cell.length_c   1.000
_cell.angle_alpha   90.00
_cell.angle_beta   90.00
_cell.angle_gamma   90.00
#
_symmetry.space_group_name_H-M   'P 1'
#
loop_
_entity.id
_entity.type
_entity.pdbx_description
1 polymer ?
#
loop_
_entity_poly.entity_id
_entity_poly.type
_entity_poly.pdbx_seq_one_letter_code
_entity_poly.pdbx_strand_id
1 'polypeptide(L)' 'MAGKGIAVADIRRQALASAETRTLQCRALVRELAGLVRDMLDHGLVPLARVPAARTLLDRADLFTK' A
#
# COMPACT_ATOMS: atom_id res chain seq x y z
N MET A 1 -41.61 -10.34 6.68
CA MET A 1 -40.25 -10.73 6.27
C MET A 1 -39.45 -9.52 5.77
N ALA A 2 -39.02 -8.62 6.67
CA ALA A 2 -38.30 -7.39 6.29
C ALA A 2 -36.86 -7.28 6.87
N GLY A 3 -36.41 -8.24 7.70
CA GLY A 3 -35.14 -8.15 8.42
C GLY A 3 -33.89 -8.63 7.67
N LYS A 4 -34.03 -9.29 6.52
CA LYS A 4 -32.90 -9.97 5.85
C LYS A 4 -32.06 -9.04 4.94
N GLY A 5 -32.66 -7.95 4.43
CA GLY A 5 -31.98 -7.00 3.53
C GLY A 5 -31.10 -5.98 4.25
N ILE A 6 -31.47 -5.60 5.48
CA ILE A 6 -30.74 -4.60 6.28
C ILE A 6 -29.41 -5.17 6.79
N ALA A 7 -29.41 -6.40 7.30
CA ALA A 7 -28.20 -7.06 7.81
C ALA A 7 -27.12 -7.27 6.73
N VAL A 8 -27.50 -7.55 5.48
CA VAL A 8 -26.55 -7.72 4.36
C VAL A 8 -25.91 -6.39 3.97
N ALA A 9 -26.69 -5.31 3.98
CA ALA A 9 -26.19 -3.97 3.70
C ALA A 9 -25.18 -3.50 4.76
N ASP A 10 -25.40 -3.85 6.04
CA ASP A 10 -24.50 -3.52 7.14
C ASP A 10 -23.19 -4.32 7.09
N ILE A 11 -23.24 -5.62 6.77
CA ILE A 11 -22.02 -6.44 6.58
C ILE A 11 -21.19 -5.92 5.42
N ARG A 12 -21.83 -5.57 4.29
CA ARG A 12 -21.13 -5.00 3.13
C ARG A 12 -20.47 -3.67 3.46
N ARG A 13 -21.16 -2.81 4.22
CA ARG A 13 -20.62 -1.51 4.67
C ARG A 13 -19.41 -1.71 5.59
N GLN A 14 -19.47 -2.64 6.54
CA GLN A 14 -18.36 -2.97 7.42
C GLN A 14 -17.17 -3.56 6.66
N ALA A 15 -17.42 -4.45 5.71
CA ALA A 15 -16.38 -5.04 4.86
C ALA A 15 -15.67 -3.97 4.02
N LEU A 16 -16.42 -3.03 3.45
CA LEU A 16 -15.86 -1.91 2.69
C LEU A 16 -15.00 -1.00 3.58
N ALA A 17 -15.51 -0.57 4.74
CA ALA A 17 -14.76 0.28 5.67
C ALA A 17 -13.48 -0.40 6.18
N SER A 18 -13.52 -1.71 6.43
CA SER A 18 -12.35 -2.50 6.80
C SER A 18 -11.33 -2.60 5.66
N ALA A 19 -11.80 -2.81 4.42
CA ALA A 19 -10.94 -2.83 3.24
C ALA A 19 -10.26 -1.46 3.03
N GLU A 20 -11.01 -0.36 3.12
CA GLU A 20 -10.49 1.00 3.00
C GLU A 20 -9.43 1.29 4.07
N THR A 21 -9.71 0.93 5.32
CA THR A 21 -8.75 1.09 6.44
C THR A 21 -7.47 0.31 6.17
N ARG A 22 -7.58 -0.95 5.71
CA ARG A 22 -6.43 -1.78 5.36
C ARG A 22 -5.66 -1.21 4.16
N THR A 23 -6.34 -0.67 3.16
CA THR A 23 -5.70 0.00 2.02
C THR A 23 -4.87 1.20 2.48
N LEU A 24 -5.40 2.02 3.39
CA LEU A 24 -4.67 3.15 3.96
C LEU A 24 -3.42 2.69 4.73
N GLN A 25 -3.55 1.65 5.55
CA GLN A 25 -2.42 1.06 6.29
C GLN A 25 -1.35 0.53 5.34
N CYS A 26 -1.74 -0.21 4.29
CA CYS A 26 -0.81 -0.70 3.29
C CYS A 26 -0.10 0.45 2.56
N ARG A 27 -0.81 1.53 2.22
CA ARG A 27 -0.20 2.70 1.60
C ARG A 27 0.83 3.36 2.51
N ALA A 28 0.55 3.48 3.81
CA ALA A 28 1.49 4.02 4.77
C ALA A 28 2.78 3.18 4.84
N LEU A 29 2.64 1.85 4.97
CA LEU A 29 3.79 0.95 5.01
C LEU A 29 4.62 1.00 3.72
N VAL A 30 3.97 1.05 2.55
CA VAL A 30 4.68 1.15 1.26
C VAL A 30 5.44 2.47 1.16
N ARG A 31 4.92 3.58 1.70
CA ARG A 31 5.66 4.87 1.76
C ARG A 31 6.90 4.76 2.63
N GLU A 32 6.81 4.15 3.80
CA GLU A 32 7.94 3.95 4.71
C GLU A 32 9.03 3.09 4.06
N LEU A 33 8.64 1.95 3.46
CA LEU A 33 9.56 1.07 2.76
C LEU A 33 10.22 1.77 1.55
N ALA A 34 9.47 2.57 0.79
CA ALA A 34 10.01 3.37 -0.30
C ALA A 34 10.94 4.49 0.18
N GLY A 35 10.75 5.00 1.40
CA GLY A 35 11.70 5.88 2.07
C GLY A 35 13.03 5.17 2.31
N LEU A 36 12.99 4.01 2.98
CA LEU A 36 14.18 3.21 3.27
C LEU A 36 14.96 2.84 2.01
N VAL A 37 14.28 2.45 0.93
CA VAL A 37 14.95 2.11 -0.34
C VAL A 37 15.62 3.34 -0.97
N ARG A 38 15.03 4.54 -0.85
CA ARG A 38 15.66 5.79 -1.29
C ARG A 38 16.92 6.07 -0.49
N ASP A 39 16.84 6.01 0.84
CA ASP A 39 17.99 6.21 1.71
C ASP A 39 19.13 5.24 1.36
N MET A 40 18.81 3.96 1.14
CA MET A 40 19.80 2.96 0.72
C MET A 40 20.45 3.29 -0.63
N LEU A 41 19.70 3.83 -1.59
CA LEU A 41 20.26 4.26 -2.88
C LEU A 41 21.19 5.47 -2.70
N ASP A 42 20.76 6.45 -1.91
CA ASP A 42 21.49 7.69 -1.67
C ASP A 42 22.80 7.44 -0.91
N HIS A 43 22.80 6.45 -0.01
CA HIS A 43 23.99 6.01 0.72
C HIS A 43 24.85 4.97 -0.04
N GLY A 44 24.48 4.59 -1.27
CA GLY A 44 25.25 3.61 -2.06
C GLY A 44 25.21 2.18 -1.50
N LEU A 45 24.20 1.85 -0.68
CA LEU A 45 24.02 0.54 -0.07
C LEU A 45 23.35 -0.48 -1.00
N VAL A 46 22.85 -0.04 -2.16
CA VAL A 46 22.27 -0.91 -3.18
C VAL A 46 23.34 -1.33 -4.19
N PRO A 47 23.58 -2.64 -4.41
CA PRO A 47 24.50 -3.10 -5.45
C PRO A 47 24.13 -2.53 -6.82
N LEU A 48 25.11 -2.09 -7.61
CA LEU A 48 24.89 -1.42 -8.90
C LEU A 48 23.95 -2.21 -9.84
N ALA A 49 24.11 -3.54 -9.88
CA ALA A 49 23.25 -4.42 -10.69
C ALA A 49 21.77 -4.42 -10.26
N ARG A 50 21.45 -3.98 -9.03
CA ARG A 50 20.10 -3.91 -8.47
C ARG A 50 19.49 -2.50 -8.51
N VAL A 51 20.27 -1.46 -8.81
CA VAL A 51 19.80 -0.08 -8.88
C VAL A 51 18.60 0.09 -9.84
N PRO A 52 18.57 -0.49 -11.05
CA PRO A 52 17.41 -0.35 -11.93
C PRO A 52 16.13 -0.94 -11.33
N ALA A 53 16.25 -2.09 -10.66
CA ALA A 53 15.13 -2.75 -10.00
C ALA A 53 14.63 -1.93 -8.79
N ALA A 54 15.54 -1.38 -7.98
CA ALA A 54 15.19 -0.50 -6.87
C ALA A 54 14.44 0.75 -7.34
N ARG A 55 14.91 1.40 -8.42
CA ARG A 55 14.22 2.54 -9.04
C ARG A 55 12.81 2.16 -9.53
N THR A 56 12.70 1.01 -10.21
CA THR A 56 11.40 0.50 -10.67
C THR A 56 10.44 0.23 -9.50
N LEU A 57 10.94 -0.27 -8.37
CA LEU A 57 10.15 -0.46 -7.15
C LEU A 57 9.67 0.86 -6.58
N LEU A 58 10.51 1.89 -6.55
CA LEU A 58 10.14 3.23 -6.10
C LEU A 58 9.07 3.86 -6.99
N ASP A 59 9.18 3.74 -8.31
CA ASP A 59 8.17 4.24 -9.24
C ASP A 59 6.81 3.56 -9.00
N ARG A 60 6.81 2.24 -8.80
CA ARG A 60 5.59 1.47 -8.50
C ARG A 60 5.01 1.80 -7.13
N ALA A 61 5.86 2.03 -6.13
CA ALA A 61 5.43 2.46 -4.80
C ALA A 61 4.76 3.83 -4.85
N ASP A 62 5.28 4.76 -5.66
CA ASP A 62 4.68 6.07 -5.89
C ASP A 62 3.28 5.94 -6.54
N LEU A 63 3.14 5.11 -7.57
CA LEU A 63 1.84 4.83 -8.21
C LEU A 63 0.81 4.22 -7.24
N PHE A 64 1.25 3.34 -6.32
CA PHE A 64 0.35 2.69 -5.35
C PHE A 64 -0.09 3.62 -4.22
N THR A 65 0.77 4.58 -3.86
CA THR A 65 0.59 5.43 -2.69
C THR A 65 0.03 6.82 -3.01
N LYS A 66 -0.01 7.20 -4.29
CA LYS A 66 -0.85 8.28 -4.84
C LYS A 66 -2.34 7.91 -4.78
#